data_AF-A0A453AMH5-F1
#
_entry.id   AF-A0A453AMH5-F1
#
_cell.length_a   1.000
_cell.length_b   1.000
_cell.length_c   1.000
_cell.angle_alpha   90.00
_cell.angle_beta   90.00
_cell.angle_gamma   90.00
#
_symmetry.space_group_name_H-M   'P 1'
#
loop_
_entity.id
_entity.type
_entity.pdbx_description
1 polymer ?
#
loop_
_entity_poly.entity_id
_entity_poly.type
_entity_poly.pdbx_seq_one_letter_code
_entity_poly.pdbx_strand_id
1 'polypeptide(L)'
;MVDTLVAVTFSALQDKYSIEGQEEWIIELDSSNEEKFSRHLIIRIPKTAFKDNSHVGAFISEICSRIAAQRAANPNLDKLYITKDSGAEPVDQLFVDTAVYSRNRCFRLAFSSKSGKKSFLVATGRFKCKNMNDKELFMESLICRLDDDCDKLLICKLDLECKKALHFDTEASVTRIQGKNCRVTIDTYRSDFPQAYTYGRSPFPALDGFIESIASFGSVSGKIRCWYWFSQDGLMIYSMSRSRYCEHIGREHKSNHVFFAFSIQYLTK
;
A
#
# COMPACT_ATOMS: atom_id res chain seq x y z
N MET A 1 10.06 7.79 -21.98
CA MET A 1 9.46 7.95 -20.64
C MET A 1 9.60 6.69 -19.82
N VAL A 2 8.93 5.58 -20.19
CA VAL A 2 8.98 4.31 -19.43
C VAL A 2 10.41 3.80 -19.25
N ASP A 3 11.19 3.69 -20.32
CA ASP A 3 12.58 3.20 -20.26
C ASP A 3 13.48 4.03 -19.36
N THR A 4 13.36 5.36 -19.47
CA THR A 4 14.12 6.28 -18.63
C THR A 4 13.75 6.12 -17.15
N LEU A 5 12.45 5.97 -16.84
CA LEU A 5 12.00 5.73 -15.47
C LEU A 5 12.50 4.38 -14.94
N VAL A 6 12.46 3.33 -15.76
CA VAL A 6 12.98 2.00 -15.43
C VAL A 6 14.48 2.08 -15.11
N ALA A 7 15.27 2.74 -15.96
CA ALA A 7 16.71 2.89 -15.76
C ALA A 7 17.03 3.62 -14.45
N VAL A 8 16.33 4.72 -14.13
CA VAL A 8 16.52 5.42 -12.85
C VAL A 8 16.09 4.56 -11.68
N THR A 9 15.00 3.80 -11.81
CA THR A 9 14.50 2.89 -10.77
C THR A 9 15.51 1.78 -10.48
N PHE A 10 16.09 1.15 -11.51
CA PHE A 10 17.10 0.11 -11.35
C PHE A 10 18.42 0.66 -10.80
N SER A 11 18.84 1.86 -11.22
CA SER A 11 19.96 2.56 -10.59
C SER A 11 19.73 2.82 -9.09
N ALA A 12 18.51 3.20 -8.71
CA ALA A 12 18.16 3.39 -7.30
C ALA A 12 18.11 2.07 -6.51
N LEU A 13 17.62 0.98 -7.11
CA LEU A 13 17.65 -0.35 -6.50
C LEU A 13 19.09 -0.82 -6.26
N GLN A 14 19.98 -0.61 -7.23
CA GLN A 14 21.39 -0.95 -7.10
C GLN A 14 22.06 -0.14 -5.99
N ASP A 15 21.88 1.19 -5.99
CA ASP A 15 22.49 2.08 -5.00
C ASP A 15 21.98 1.83 -3.57
N LYS A 16 20.68 1.59 -3.39
CA LYS A 16 20.07 1.50 -2.05
C LYS A 16 19.99 0.09 -1.49
N TYR A 17 19.94 -0.93 -2.33
CA TYR A 17 19.76 -2.32 -1.90
C TYR A 17 20.75 -3.30 -2.51
N SER A 18 21.70 -2.84 -3.34
CA SER A 18 22.61 -3.72 -4.10
C SER A 18 21.86 -4.73 -4.97
N ILE A 19 20.73 -4.30 -5.56
CA ILE A 19 19.91 -5.13 -6.46
C ILE A 19 20.07 -4.62 -7.89
N GLU A 20 20.69 -5.45 -8.74
CA GLU A 20 20.86 -5.16 -10.16
C GLU A 20 19.59 -5.53 -10.93
N GLY A 21 18.85 -4.53 -11.40
CA GLY A 21 17.59 -4.72 -12.10
C GLY A 21 17.72 -5.38 -13.47
N GLN A 22 16.77 -6.24 -13.82
CA GLN A 22 16.68 -6.90 -15.12
C GLN A 22 15.35 -6.59 -15.80
N GLU A 23 15.35 -6.41 -17.13
CA GLU A 23 14.15 -6.09 -17.90
C GLU A 23 13.08 -7.20 -17.81
N GLU A 24 13.50 -8.45 -17.66
CA GLU A 24 12.66 -9.63 -17.51
C GLU A 24 11.85 -9.64 -16.21
N TRP A 25 12.14 -8.72 -15.27
CA TRP A 25 11.36 -8.56 -14.05
C TRP A 25 10.14 -7.67 -14.26
N ILE A 26 10.07 -6.94 -15.37
CA ILE A 26 9.07 -5.89 -15.58
C ILE A 26 7.87 -6.45 -16.32
N ILE A 27 6.70 -6.27 -15.73
CA ILE A 27 5.41 -6.45 -16.37
C ILE A 27 4.87 -5.06 -16.64
N GLU A 28 4.76 -4.72 -17.91
CA GLU A 28 4.17 -3.46 -18.36
C GLU A 28 2.78 -3.72 -18.93
N LEU A 29 1.80 -3.01 -18.38
CA LEU A 29 0.42 -3.00 -18.85
C LEU A 29 0.03 -1.60 -19.35
N ASP A 30 -0.74 -1.56 -20.41
CA ASP A 30 -1.24 -0.37 -21.08
C ASP A 30 -2.75 -0.27 -21.00
N SER A 31 -3.23 0.94 -20.74
CA SER A 31 -4.63 1.32 -20.88
C SER A 31 -4.77 2.73 -21.44
N SER A 32 -3.77 3.14 -22.21
CA SER A 32 -3.73 4.43 -22.89
C SER A 32 -4.85 4.52 -23.92
N ASN A 33 -5.26 5.75 -24.19
CA ASN A 33 -6.16 6.09 -25.28
C ASN A 33 -5.66 7.39 -25.95
N GLU A 34 -6.42 7.91 -26.90
CA GLU A 34 -6.05 9.12 -27.66
C GLU A 34 -5.82 10.35 -26.76
N GLU A 35 -6.52 10.44 -25.64
CA GLU A 35 -6.47 11.59 -24.71
C GLU A 35 -5.47 11.39 -23.56
N LYS A 36 -5.12 10.15 -23.24
CA LYS A 36 -4.44 9.81 -21.99
C LYS A 36 -3.44 8.68 -22.17
N PHE A 37 -2.20 8.98 -21.84
CA PHE A 37 -1.17 7.98 -21.54
C PHE A 37 -1.43 7.34 -20.16
N SER A 38 -1.45 6.00 -20.09
CA SER A 38 -1.74 5.27 -18.84
C SER A 38 -1.09 3.89 -18.83
N ARG A 39 0.04 3.77 -18.12
CA ARG A 39 0.79 2.51 -17.94
C ARG A 39 0.79 2.06 -16.48
N HIS A 40 0.73 0.75 -16.25
CA HIS A 40 1.10 0.15 -14.97
C HIS A 40 2.42 -0.60 -15.15
N LEU A 41 3.37 -0.34 -14.26
CA LEU A 41 4.64 -1.08 -14.18
C LEU A 41 4.64 -1.89 -12.89
N ILE A 42 4.91 -3.19 -13.02
CA ILE A 42 5.02 -4.12 -11.90
C ILE A 42 6.39 -4.79 -12.03
N ILE A 43 7.23 -4.65 -11.02
CA ILE A 43 8.61 -5.17 -11.02
C ILE A 43 8.66 -6.38 -10.07
N ARG A 44 8.84 -7.58 -10.62
CA ARG A 44 8.94 -8.85 -9.90
C ARG A 44 10.42 -9.12 -9.56
N ILE A 45 10.88 -8.61 -8.42
CA ILE A 45 12.25 -8.85 -7.96
C ILE A 45 12.33 -10.30 -7.43
N PRO A 46 13.24 -11.16 -7.93
CA PRO A 46 13.35 -12.53 -7.46
C PRO A 46 13.59 -12.61 -5.94
N LYS A 47 12.82 -13.46 -5.25
CA LYS A 47 12.92 -13.74 -3.80
C LYS A 47 12.79 -12.53 -2.87
N THR A 48 12.40 -11.38 -3.42
CA THR A 48 12.48 -10.10 -2.74
C THR A 48 11.20 -9.31 -2.97
N ALA A 49 10.70 -8.67 -1.93
CA ALA A 49 9.57 -7.76 -2.04
C ALA A 49 9.78 -6.54 -1.14
N PHE A 50 9.05 -5.45 -1.36
CA PHE A 50 8.95 -4.42 -0.34
C PHE A 50 8.05 -4.91 0.80
N LYS A 51 8.36 -4.51 2.04
CA LYS A 51 7.59 -4.88 3.24
C LYS A 51 6.09 -4.58 3.11
N ASP A 52 5.76 -3.40 2.58
CA ASP A 52 4.42 -3.04 2.19
C ASP A 52 4.46 -1.87 1.19
N ASN A 53 3.28 -1.43 0.73
CA ASN A 53 3.18 -0.36 -0.26
C ASN A 53 3.63 1.03 0.26
N SER A 54 3.67 1.26 1.57
CA SER A 54 4.18 2.51 2.12
C SER A 54 5.70 2.62 1.94
N HIS A 55 6.41 1.49 2.05
CA HIS A 55 7.84 1.42 1.77
C HIS A 55 8.12 1.61 0.26
N VAL A 56 7.26 1.07 -0.61
CA VAL A 56 7.33 1.38 -2.05
C VAL A 56 7.13 2.88 -2.29
N GLY A 57 6.13 3.50 -1.67
CA GLY A 57 5.88 4.94 -1.81
C GLY A 57 7.05 5.81 -1.36
N ALA A 58 7.71 5.46 -0.27
CA ALA A 58 8.93 6.13 0.18
C ALA A 58 10.08 5.96 -0.82
N PHE A 59 10.26 4.76 -1.38
CA PHE A 59 11.26 4.51 -2.42
C PHE A 59 10.97 5.24 -3.73
N ILE A 60 9.71 5.34 -4.15
CA ILE A 60 9.34 6.16 -5.32
C ILE A 60 9.59 7.65 -5.05
N SER A 61 9.42 8.11 -3.81
CA SER A 61 9.74 9.50 -3.43
C SER A 61 11.24 9.78 -3.58
N GLU A 62 12.11 8.83 -3.21
CA GLU A 62 13.55 8.88 -3.49
C GLU A 62 13.83 8.96 -5.00
N ILE A 63 13.18 8.13 -5.82
CA ILE A 63 13.33 8.16 -7.28
C ILE A 63 12.93 9.54 -7.85
N CYS A 64 11.78 10.07 -7.43
CA CYS A 64 11.33 11.40 -7.83
C CYS A 64 12.33 12.49 -7.43
N SER A 65 12.89 12.42 -6.22
CA SER A 65 13.91 13.35 -5.74
C SER A 65 15.18 13.28 -6.58
N ARG A 66 15.67 12.07 -6.92
CA ARG A 66 16.82 11.89 -7.81
C ARG A 66 16.59 12.49 -9.19
N ILE A 67 15.42 12.23 -9.78
CA ILE A 67 15.08 12.77 -11.10
C ILE A 67 15.11 14.29 -11.06
N ALA A 68 14.52 14.90 -10.04
CA ALA A 68 14.53 16.35 -9.86
C ALA A 68 15.94 16.92 -9.68
N ALA A 69 16.76 16.29 -8.84
CA ALA A 69 18.13 16.73 -8.57
C ALA A 69 19.04 16.65 -9.82
N GLN A 70 18.79 15.67 -10.69
CA GLN A 70 19.61 15.43 -11.89
C GLN A 70 19.03 16.07 -13.16
N ARG A 71 17.83 16.68 -13.09
CA ARG A 71 17.12 17.22 -14.26
C ARG A 71 17.97 18.18 -15.09
N ALA A 72 18.68 19.10 -14.43
CA ALA A 72 19.51 20.10 -15.11
C ALA A 72 20.74 19.49 -15.80
N ALA A 73 21.30 18.41 -15.25
CA ALA A 73 22.51 17.77 -15.77
C ALA A 73 22.21 16.67 -16.80
N ASN A 74 20.96 16.16 -16.86
CA ASN A 74 20.57 15.08 -17.74
C ASN A 74 19.28 15.43 -18.51
N PRO A 75 19.40 15.96 -19.75
CA PRO A 75 18.25 16.33 -20.58
C PRO A 75 17.28 15.19 -20.87
N ASN A 76 17.68 13.92 -20.74
CA ASN A 76 16.76 12.80 -20.90
C ASN A 76 15.73 12.69 -19.77
N LEU A 77 16.04 13.21 -18.58
CA LEU A 77 15.12 13.23 -17.44
C LEU A 77 14.02 14.27 -17.61
N ASP A 78 14.26 15.31 -18.41
CA ASP A 78 13.25 16.33 -18.73
C ASP A 78 12.02 15.71 -19.42
N LYS A 79 12.23 14.67 -20.22
CA LYS A 79 11.16 13.89 -20.87
C LYS A 79 10.19 13.22 -19.89
N LEU A 80 10.52 13.14 -18.59
CA LEU A 80 9.64 12.57 -17.56
C LEU A 80 8.70 13.61 -16.95
N TYR A 81 8.88 14.89 -17.26
CA TYR A 81 7.99 15.93 -16.82
C TYR A 81 6.85 16.13 -17.81
N ILE A 82 5.65 16.31 -17.27
CA ILE A 82 4.45 16.68 -18.01
C ILE A 82 3.95 18.01 -17.47
N THR A 83 3.62 18.92 -18.36
CA THR A 83 3.03 20.21 -18.00
C THR A 83 1.53 20.03 -17.87
N LYS A 84 0.98 20.37 -16.70
CA LYS A 84 -0.46 20.30 -16.46
C LYS A 84 -1.06 21.69 -16.56
N ASP A 85 -1.91 21.90 -17.55
CA ASP A 85 -2.67 23.14 -17.67
C ASP A 85 -3.73 23.17 -16.56
N SER A 86 -3.40 23.86 -15.47
CA SER A 86 -4.21 23.88 -14.25
C SER A 86 -5.00 25.19 -14.10
N GLY A 87 -4.99 26.06 -15.12
CA GLY A 87 -5.57 27.41 -15.09
C GLY A 87 -4.76 28.44 -14.28
N ALA A 88 -3.77 27.99 -13.51
CA ALA A 88 -2.66 28.79 -12.97
C ALA A 88 -1.39 28.55 -13.82
N GLU A 89 -0.31 29.28 -13.52
CA GLU A 89 1.01 29.09 -14.16
C GLU A 89 1.34 27.60 -14.37
N PRO A 90 1.80 27.20 -15.56
CA PRO A 90 2.07 25.81 -15.88
C PRO A 90 3.08 25.22 -14.90
N VAL A 91 2.64 24.24 -14.11
CA VAL A 91 3.51 23.50 -13.19
C VAL A 91 3.91 22.19 -13.85
N ASP A 92 5.22 22.02 -14.04
CA ASP A 92 5.81 20.76 -14.45
C ASP A 92 5.76 19.76 -13.30
N GLN A 93 5.19 18.59 -13.56
CA GLN A 93 5.15 17.48 -12.61
C GLN A 93 5.68 16.22 -13.28
N LEU A 94 6.26 15.30 -12.51
CA LEU A 94 6.63 13.99 -13.04
C LEU A 94 5.37 13.23 -13.47
N PHE A 95 5.49 12.44 -14.54
CA PHE A 95 4.39 11.60 -15.03
C PHE A 95 4.04 10.40 -14.11
N VAL A 96 4.74 10.26 -12.99
CA VAL A 96 4.57 9.18 -11.99
C VAL A 96 3.48 9.56 -10.99
N ASP A 97 2.42 8.75 -10.91
CA ASP A 97 1.35 8.92 -9.92
C ASP A 97 1.79 8.38 -8.54
N THR A 98 2.26 9.25 -7.66
CA THR A 98 2.70 8.88 -6.30
C THR A 98 1.52 8.63 -5.35
N ALA A 99 0.30 9.04 -5.69
CA ALA A 99 -0.86 8.90 -4.82
C ALA A 99 -1.38 7.45 -4.72
N VAL A 100 -0.82 6.53 -5.51
CA VAL A 100 -1.19 5.10 -5.49
C VAL A 100 -0.62 4.34 -4.29
N TYR A 101 0.35 4.90 -3.56
CA TYR A 101 0.98 4.26 -2.42
C TYR A 101 0.26 4.56 -1.09
N SER A 102 -1.08 4.53 -1.11
CA SER A 102 -1.94 4.74 0.06
C SER A 102 -2.41 3.42 0.68
N ARG A 103 -2.73 3.41 1.98
CA ARG A 103 -3.27 2.22 2.67
C ARG A 103 -4.48 1.64 1.91
N ASN A 104 -4.49 0.32 1.70
CA ASN A 104 -5.56 -0.43 1.02
C ASN A 104 -5.94 0.13 -0.37
N ARG A 105 -4.96 0.62 -1.13
CA ARG A 105 -5.21 1.11 -2.49
C ARG A 105 -5.69 -0.03 -3.40
N CYS A 106 -6.81 0.18 -4.07
CA CYS A 106 -7.23 -0.68 -5.16
C CYS A 106 -6.37 -0.43 -6.41
N PHE A 107 -5.74 -1.48 -6.93
CA PHE A 107 -5.15 -1.49 -8.26
C PHE A 107 -6.09 -2.23 -9.22
N ARG A 108 -6.30 -1.65 -10.40
CA ARG A 108 -7.09 -2.30 -11.45
C ARG A 108 -6.35 -3.52 -11.97
N LEU A 109 -7.07 -4.63 -12.07
CA LEU A 109 -6.54 -5.90 -12.56
C LEU A 109 -6.28 -5.85 -14.08
N ALA A 110 -5.37 -6.70 -14.54
CA ALA A 110 -5.19 -6.97 -15.96
C ALA A 110 -6.54 -7.37 -16.60
N PHE A 111 -6.70 -7.03 -17.87
CA PHE A 111 -7.90 -7.24 -18.70
C PHE A 111 -9.17 -6.51 -18.22
N SER A 112 -9.09 -5.68 -17.19
CA SER A 112 -10.23 -4.88 -16.71
C SER A 112 -10.18 -3.45 -17.25
N SER A 113 -11.34 -2.84 -17.46
CA SER A 113 -11.48 -1.40 -17.73
C SER A 113 -12.06 -0.66 -16.51
N LYS A 114 -11.99 0.67 -16.52
CA LYS A 114 -12.80 1.48 -15.59
C LYS A 114 -14.26 1.42 -16.03
N SER A 115 -15.19 1.51 -15.07
CA SER A 115 -16.62 1.57 -15.37
C SER A 115 -16.92 2.64 -16.42
N GLY A 116 -17.69 2.26 -17.45
CA GLY A 116 -18.05 3.12 -18.57
C GLY A 116 -16.91 3.44 -19.56
N LYS A 117 -15.72 2.86 -19.39
CA LYS A 117 -14.58 3.04 -20.31
C LYS A 117 -14.28 1.74 -21.07
N LYS A 118 -13.80 1.90 -22.30
CA LYS A 118 -13.39 0.79 -23.19
C LYS A 118 -11.86 0.57 -23.20
N SER A 119 -11.10 1.34 -22.43
CA SER A 119 -9.65 1.17 -22.29
C SER A 119 -9.32 0.08 -21.25
N PHE A 120 -9.23 -1.15 -21.74
CA PHE A 120 -8.79 -2.31 -20.97
C PHE A 120 -7.30 -2.20 -20.63
N LEU A 121 -6.90 -2.78 -19.49
CA LEU A 121 -5.51 -2.83 -19.06
C LEU A 121 -4.85 -4.09 -19.60
N VAL A 122 -4.05 -3.99 -20.66
CA VAL A 122 -3.51 -5.14 -21.41
C VAL A 122 -1.99 -5.10 -21.48
N ALA A 123 -1.33 -6.24 -21.69
CA ALA A 123 0.12 -6.29 -21.86
C ALA A 123 0.59 -5.46 -23.07
N THR A 124 1.78 -4.88 -22.96
CA THR A 124 2.42 -4.12 -24.05
C THR A 124 3.20 -4.98 -25.02
N GLY A 125 3.44 -6.25 -24.67
CA GLY A 125 4.39 -7.11 -25.36
C GLY A 125 5.85 -6.70 -25.16
N ARG A 126 6.15 -5.78 -24.23
CA ARG A 126 7.53 -5.43 -23.85
C ARG A 126 7.96 -6.20 -22.61
N PHE A 127 9.27 -6.24 -22.34
CA PHE A 127 9.84 -6.82 -21.12
C PHE A 127 9.40 -8.28 -20.93
N LYS A 128 8.99 -8.66 -19.71
CA LYS A 128 8.49 -10.00 -19.36
C LYS A 128 7.25 -10.42 -20.15
N CYS A 129 6.48 -9.47 -20.69
CA CYS A 129 5.17 -9.75 -21.30
C CYS A 129 5.24 -10.40 -22.69
N LYS A 130 6.43 -10.51 -23.33
CA LYS A 130 6.56 -10.98 -24.73
C LYS A 130 5.99 -12.37 -25.00
N ASN A 131 6.10 -13.29 -24.05
CA ASN A 131 5.81 -14.72 -24.25
C ASN A 131 4.79 -15.27 -23.24
N MET A 132 3.98 -14.40 -22.65
CA MET A 132 3.12 -14.73 -21.53
C MET A 132 1.68 -14.97 -22.00
N ASN A 133 1.06 -16.06 -21.60
CA ASN A 133 -0.36 -16.27 -21.85
C ASN A 133 -1.23 -15.44 -20.88
N ASP A 134 -2.53 -15.31 -21.16
CA ASP A 134 -3.42 -14.46 -20.36
C ASP A 134 -3.48 -14.85 -18.88
N LYS A 135 -3.44 -16.16 -18.58
CA LYS A 135 -3.48 -16.66 -17.20
C LYS A 135 -2.19 -16.29 -16.46
N GLU A 136 -1.04 -16.49 -17.08
CA GLU A 136 0.25 -16.10 -16.52
C GLU A 136 0.29 -14.58 -16.32
N LEU A 137 -0.13 -13.79 -17.30
CA LEU A 137 -0.14 -12.33 -17.20
C LEU A 137 -1.03 -11.87 -16.05
N PHE A 138 -2.23 -12.43 -15.94
CA PHE A 138 -3.14 -12.13 -14.85
C PHE A 138 -2.47 -12.41 -13.49
N MET A 139 -1.94 -13.61 -13.31
CA MET A 139 -1.30 -14.00 -12.05
C MET A 139 -0.09 -13.13 -11.74
N GLU A 140 0.78 -12.90 -12.71
CA GLU A 140 2.03 -12.11 -12.58
C GLU A 140 1.74 -10.64 -12.30
N SER A 141 0.60 -10.11 -12.79
CA SER A 141 0.17 -8.73 -12.55
C SER A 141 -0.38 -8.46 -11.13
N LEU A 142 -0.56 -9.48 -10.30
CA LEU A 142 -1.09 -9.31 -8.94
C LEU A 142 -0.02 -8.71 -8.01
N ILE A 143 -0.18 -7.43 -7.66
CA ILE A 143 0.79 -6.68 -6.84
C ILE A 143 0.92 -7.20 -5.39
N CYS A 144 -0.08 -7.93 -4.88
CA CYS A 144 -0.04 -8.51 -3.53
C CYS A 144 0.43 -9.98 -3.53
N ARG A 145 0.66 -10.58 -4.69
CA ARG A 145 1.09 -11.98 -4.80
C ARG A 145 2.60 -12.05 -4.60
N LEU A 146 3.04 -12.46 -3.42
CA LEU A 146 4.45 -12.78 -3.20
C LEU A 146 4.74 -14.20 -3.73
N ASP A 147 5.97 -14.42 -4.17
CA ASP A 147 6.42 -15.78 -4.52
C ASP A 147 6.72 -16.55 -3.22
N ASP A 148 6.48 -17.86 -3.22
CA ASP A 148 6.61 -18.70 -2.01
C ASP A 148 8.04 -18.73 -1.45
N ASP A 149 9.04 -18.46 -2.30
CA ASP A 149 10.45 -18.39 -1.96
C ASP A 149 10.94 -16.96 -1.64
N CYS A 150 10.02 -16.01 -1.42
CA CYS A 150 10.35 -14.68 -0.93
C CYS A 150 10.95 -14.74 0.47
N ASP A 151 12.26 -14.50 0.57
CA ASP A 151 13.04 -14.56 1.81
C ASP A 151 13.57 -13.19 2.26
N LYS A 152 13.40 -12.14 1.44
CA LYS A 152 13.87 -10.77 1.74
C LYS A 152 12.78 -9.72 1.57
N LEU A 153 12.63 -8.87 2.58
CA LEU A 153 11.77 -7.69 2.56
C LEU A 153 12.58 -6.40 2.56
N LEU A 154 12.33 -5.52 1.58
CA LEU A 154 12.94 -4.21 1.46
C LEU A 154 12.21 -3.19 2.34
N ILE A 155 13.00 -2.46 3.11
CA ILE A 155 12.56 -1.39 4.00
C ILE A 155 13.02 -0.06 3.40
N CYS A 156 12.06 0.80 3.10
CA CYS A 156 12.27 2.23 2.89
C CYS A 156 11.31 3.01 3.80
N LYS A 157 11.82 3.80 4.74
CA LYS A 157 10.99 4.61 5.63
C LYS A 157 11.72 5.90 5.99
N LEU A 158 10.99 6.90 6.47
CA LEU A 158 11.62 8.08 7.06
C LEU A 158 12.49 7.66 8.24
N ASP A 159 13.70 8.18 8.26
CA ASP A 159 14.59 8.05 9.40
C ASP A 159 13.99 8.85 10.58
N LEU A 160 13.78 8.15 11.69
CA LEU A 160 13.22 8.73 12.91
C LEU A 160 14.20 9.68 13.58
N GLU A 161 15.50 9.45 13.42
CA GLU A 161 16.57 10.30 13.96
C GLU A 161 16.80 11.52 13.06
N CYS A 162 16.60 11.38 11.74
CA CYS A 162 16.72 12.46 10.77
C CYS A 162 15.45 12.56 9.91
N LYS A 163 14.50 13.42 10.32
CA LYS A 163 13.18 13.65 9.65
C LYS A 163 13.23 14.11 8.18
N LYS A 164 14.42 14.19 7.57
CA LYS A 164 14.65 14.54 6.16
C LYS A 164 15.34 13.44 5.35
N ALA A 165 15.81 12.37 5.99
CA ALA A 165 16.50 11.26 5.33
C ALA A 165 15.60 10.03 5.27
N LEU A 166 15.76 9.24 4.21
CA LEU A 166 15.16 7.92 4.10
C LEU A 166 16.16 6.87 4.60
N HIS A 167 15.68 5.95 5.41
CA HIS A 167 16.38 4.77 5.86
C HIS A 167 16.06 3.60 4.93
N PHE A 168 17.11 2.97 4.41
CA PHE A 168 17.06 1.83 3.52
C PHE A 168 17.67 0.61 4.22
N ASP A 169 16.91 -0.48 4.30
CA ASP A 169 17.36 -1.71 4.95
C ASP A 169 16.65 -2.93 4.34
N THR A 170 17.05 -4.13 4.76
CA THR A 170 16.41 -5.38 4.40
C THR A 170 16.19 -6.25 5.62
N GLU A 171 15.02 -6.86 5.75
CA GLU A 171 14.73 -7.85 6.80
C GLU A 171 14.41 -9.22 6.18
N ALA A 172 14.62 -10.29 6.94
CA ALA A 172 14.24 -11.63 6.51
C ALA A 172 12.71 -11.78 6.48
N SER A 173 12.18 -12.40 5.43
CA SER A 173 10.77 -12.75 5.35
C SER A 173 10.46 -13.90 6.33
N VAL A 174 9.47 -13.70 7.20
CA VAL A 174 9.13 -14.62 8.31
C VAL A 174 8.34 -15.86 7.84
N THR A 175 8.10 -16.03 6.53
CA THR A 175 7.35 -17.17 5.97
C THR A 175 7.99 -18.55 6.18
N ARG A 176 9.16 -18.65 6.83
CA ARG A 176 9.93 -19.90 7.00
C ARG A 176 9.73 -20.69 8.29
N ILE A 177 8.80 -20.35 9.19
CA ILE A 177 8.52 -21.17 10.39
C ILE A 177 7.07 -21.69 10.38
N GLN A 178 6.82 -22.78 9.64
CA GLN A 178 5.98 -23.94 10.04
C GLN A 178 5.65 -24.85 8.84
N GLY A 179 6.68 -25.47 8.26
CA GLY A 179 6.52 -26.66 7.45
C GLY A 179 6.31 -27.91 8.33
N LYS A 180 5.19 -27.99 9.06
CA LYS A 180 4.65 -29.26 9.60
C LYS A 180 3.12 -29.19 9.65
N ASN A 181 2.50 -29.86 8.68
CA ASN A 181 1.14 -30.39 8.68
C ASN A 181 0.07 -29.57 9.41
N CYS A 182 -0.43 -28.51 8.77
CA CYS A 182 -1.82 -28.14 8.93
C CYS A 182 -2.36 -27.66 7.58
N ARG A 183 -3.47 -28.26 7.13
CA ARG A 183 -4.34 -27.66 6.11
C ARG A 183 -4.90 -26.37 6.73
N VAL A 184 -4.22 -25.26 6.56
CA VAL A 184 -4.69 -23.94 7.03
C VAL A 184 -5.00 -23.10 5.80
N THR A 185 -6.24 -22.64 5.75
CA THR A 185 -6.73 -21.59 4.86
C THR A 185 -5.80 -20.38 4.89
N ILE A 186 -5.64 -19.76 3.72
CA ILE A 186 -4.78 -18.61 3.46
C ILE A 186 -5.00 -17.50 4.51
N ASP A 187 -4.02 -17.35 5.40
CA ASP A 187 -4.01 -16.34 6.44
C ASP A 187 -3.23 -15.10 5.99
N THR A 188 -3.98 -14.13 5.48
CA THR A 188 -3.54 -12.75 5.28
C THR A 188 -3.43 -12.00 6.62
N TYR A 189 -2.40 -11.14 6.73
CA TYR A 189 -2.27 -10.01 7.66
C TYR A 189 -1.80 -10.34 9.09
N ARG A 190 -0.60 -9.82 9.43
CA ARG A 190 -0.07 -9.50 10.78
C ARG A 190 -0.65 -10.32 11.96
N SER A 191 0.16 -11.25 12.44
CA SER A 191 -0.08 -12.16 13.58
C SER A 191 -0.23 -11.52 14.97
N ASP A 192 -0.39 -10.20 15.09
CA ASP A 192 -0.67 -9.55 16.38
C ASP A 192 -2.09 -8.97 16.47
N PHE A 193 -2.87 -9.00 15.38
CA PHE A 193 -4.29 -8.67 15.45
C PHE A 193 -5.11 -9.96 15.70
N PRO A 194 -6.01 -10.00 16.69
CA PRO A 194 -6.95 -11.10 16.84
C PRO A 194 -7.68 -11.32 15.50
N GLN A 195 -7.42 -12.46 14.90
CA GLN A 195 -7.79 -12.83 13.53
C GLN A 195 -9.30 -13.04 13.33
N ALA A 196 -10.09 -12.88 14.39
CA ALA A 196 -11.54 -12.87 14.34
C ALA A 196 -12.03 -11.44 14.56
N TYR A 197 -12.72 -10.88 13.58
CA TYR A 197 -13.72 -9.86 13.88
C TYR A 197 -14.70 -10.48 14.87
N THR A 198 -14.59 -10.15 16.14
CA THR A 198 -15.54 -10.62 17.12
C THR A 198 -16.77 -9.74 17.03
N TYR A 199 -17.78 -10.29 16.37
CA TYR A 199 -19.10 -9.71 16.27
C TYR A 199 -19.93 -10.09 17.50
N GLY A 200 -20.87 -9.23 17.88
CA GLY A 200 -21.70 -9.42 19.07
C GLY A 200 -21.10 -8.79 20.32
N ARG A 201 -21.60 -9.18 21.49
CA ARG A 201 -21.16 -8.63 22.78
C ARG A 201 -19.72 -9.02 23.07
N SER A 202 -18.94 -8.08 23.58
CA SER A 202 -17.59 -8.37 24.06
C SER A 202 -17.62 -9.11 25.38
N PRO A 203 -16.47 -9.62 25.87
CA PRO A 203 -16.32 -10.19 27.20
C PRO A 203 -16.61 -9.18 28.33
N PHE A 204 -16.79 -7.89 28.00
CA PHE A 204 -17.04 -6.80 28.94
C PHE A 204 -18.34 -6.05 28.60
N PRO A 205 -19.54 -6.62 28.86
CA PRO A 205 -20.81 -6.01 28.50
C PRO A 205 -21.04 -4.61 29.11
N ALA A 206 -20.49 -4.34 30.29
CA ALA A 206 -20.54 -3.01 30.91
C ALA A 206 -19.71 -1.98 30.13
N LEU A 207 -18.54 -2.39 29.65
CA LEU A 207 -17.71 -1.55 28.79
C LEU A 207 -18.42 -1.31 27.45
N ASP A 208 -19.02 -2.33 26.84
CA ASP A 208 -19.80 -2.17 25.60
C ASP A 208 -20.89 -1.10 25.74
N GLY A 209 -21.66 -1.15 26.84
CA GLY A 209 -22.69 -0.16 27.12
C GLY A 209 -22.13 1.26 27.28
N PHE A 210 -20.98 1.39 27.95
CA PHE A 210 -20.27 2.66 28.06
C PHE A 210 -19.82 3.18 26.68
N ILE A 211 -19.21 2.33 25.85
CA ILE A 211 -18.76 2.69 24.50
C ILE A 211 -19.93 3.12 23.60
N GLU A 212 -21.05 2.40 23.63
CA GLU A 212 -22.23 2.80 22.87
C GLU A 212 -22.82 4.13 23.37
N SER A 213 -22.74 4.40 24.68
CA SER A 213 -23.21 5.66 25.26
C SER A 213 -22.37 6.85 24.80
N ILE A 214 -21.04 6.75 24.82
CA ILE A 214 -20.15 7.84 24.40
C ILE A 214 -20.15 8.03 22.88
N ALA A 215 -20.41 6.96 22.12
CA ALA A 215 -20.50 7.04 20.66
C ALA A 215 -21.86 7.56 20.17
N SER A 216 -22.86 7.65 21.06
CA SER A 216 -24.18 8.19 20.77
C SER A 216 -24.24 9.67 21.11
N PHE A 217 -24.54 10.52 20.13
CA PHE A 217 -24.61 11.97 20.32
C PHE A 217 -25.80 12.56 19.57
N GLY A 218 -26.60 13.38 20.27
CA GLY A 218 -27.83 13.97 19.72
C GLY A 218 -28.80 12.90 19.24
N SER A 219 -29.15 12.92 17.95
CA SER A 219 -30.04 11.95 17.30
C SER A 219 -29.31 10.69 16.78
N VAL A 220 -27.98 10.63 16.87
CA VAL A 220 -27.18 9.51 16.38
C VAL A 220 -27.01 8.47 17.48
N SER A 221 -27.49 7.24 17.24
CA SER A 221 -27.22 6.09 18.09
C SER A 221 -26.00 5.32 17.56
N GLY A 222 -24.86 5.49 18.23
CA GLY A 222 -23.62 4.77 17.94
C GLY A 222 -23.76 3.30 18.31
N LYS A 223 -23.29 2.40 17.44
CA LYS A 223 -23.35 0.95 17.66
C LYS A 223 -22.02 0.28 17.43
N ILE A 224 -21.64 -0.63 18.32
CA ILE A 224 -20.42 -1.42 18.15
C ILE A 224 -20.62 -2.34 16.95
N ARG A 225 -19.74 -2.19 15.95
CA ARG A 225 -19.71 -3.07 14.77
C ARG A 225 -18.96 -4.35 15.08
N CYS A 226 -17.77 -4.21 15.66
CA CYS A 226 -16.89 -5.29 16.10
C CYS A 226 -15.91 -4.73 17.13
N TRP A 227 -15.26 -5.63 17.87
CA TRP A 227 -14.24 -5.30 18.86
C TRP A 227 -13.00 -6.16 18.68
N TYR A 228 -11.88 -5.77 19.29
CA TYR A 228 -10.61 -6.48 19.30
C TYR A 228 -10.03 -6.43 20.70
N TRP A 229 -9.63 -7.58 21.24
CA TRP A 229 -9.05 -7.70 22.57
C TRP A 229 -7.61 -8.17 22.51
N PHE A 230 -6.70 -7.34 23.01
CA PHE A 230 -5.27 -7.61 23.12
C PHE A 230 -4.95 -7.82 24.60
N SER A 231 -5.12 -9.06 25.07
CA SER A 231 -4.99 -9.41 26.49
C SER A 231 -3.60 -9.15 27.06
N GLN A 232 -2.55 -9.34 26.25
CA GLN A 232 -1.16 -9.13 26.67
C GLN A 232 -0.86 -7.66 26.96
N ASP A 233 -1.49 -6.75 26.22
CA ASP A 233 -1.31 -5.29 26.35
C ASP A 233 -2.41 -4.63 27.21
N GLY A 234 -3.37 -5.42 27.68
CA GLY A 234 -4.57 -4.92 28.33
C GLY A 234 -5.33 -3.91 27.45
N LEU A 235 -5.32 -4.06 26.12
CA LEU A 235 -5.90 -3.09 25.19
C LEU A 235 -7.17 -3.64 24.55
N MET A 236 -8.26 -2.87 24.62
CA MET A 236 -9.51 -3.13 23.93
C MET A 236 -9.75 -2.07 22.85
N ILE A 237 -10.08 -2.49 21.64
CA ILE A 237 -10.41 -1.59 20.53
C ILE A 237 -11.82 -1.89 20.01
N TYR A 238 -12.66 -0.86 19.91
CA TYR A 238 -14.01 -0.94 19.38
C TYR A 238 -14.13 -0.22 18.05
N SER A 239 -14.67 -0.88 17.04
CA SER A 239 -15.03 -0.29 15.75
C SER A 239 -16.48 0.13 15.76
N MET A 240 -16.77 1.39 15.46
CA MET A 240 -18.12 1.91 15.53
C MET A 240 -18.81 1.93 14.17
N SER A 241 -20.11 1.65 14.19
CA SER A 241 -21.06 1.88 13.12
C SER A 241 -22.03 2.99 13.52
N ARG A 242 -22.63 3.64 12.51
CA ARG A 242 -23.63 4.72 12.63
C ARG A 242 -23.13 6.03 13.25
N SER A 243 -22.05 6.01 14.01
CA SER A 243 -21.33 7.20 14.48
C SER A 243 -19.95 7.28 13.82
N ARG A 244 -19.62 8.47 13.31
CA ARG A 244 -18.30 8.80 12.74
C ARG A 244 -17.68 10.03 13.40
N TYR A 245 -18.20 10.42 14.56
CA TYR A 245 -17.70 11.55 15.32
C TYR A 245 -16.40 11.16 16.03
N CYS A 246 -15.32 11.92 15.79
CA CYS A 246 -14.06 11.74 16.49
C CYS A 246 -13.84 12.94 17.42
N GLU A 247 -13.86 12.68 18.73
CA GLU A 247 -13.68 13.72 19.74
C GLU A 247 -12.31 14.39 19.65
N HIS A 248 -11.27 13.62 19.31
CA HIS A 248 -9.91 14.15 19.11
C HIS A 248 -9.82 15.19 17.98
N ILE A 249 -10.70 15.08 16.98
CA ILE A 249 -10.79 16.02 15.85
C ILE A 249 -11.94 17.03 16.04
N GLY A 250 -12.84 16.78 17.00
CA GLY A 250 -14.00 17.62 17.30
C GLY A 250 -15.11 17.60 16.24
N ARG A 251 -15.10 16.66 15.28
CA ARG A 251 -16.10 16.59 14.19
C ARG A 251 -16.26 15.19 13.60
N GLU A 252 -17.25 15.04 12.73
CA GLU A 252 -17.48 13.82 11.97
C GLU A 252 -16.53 13.63 10.78
N HIS A 253 -16.14 12.38 10.53
CA HIS A 253 -15.40 11.98 9.35
C HIS A 253 -16.34 11.71 8.15
N LYS A 254 -15.99 12.24 6.98
CA LYS A 254 -16.80 12.09 5.74
C LYS A 254 -16.85 10.65 5.22
N SER A 255 -15.73 9.92 5.29
CA SER A 255 -15.59 8.58 4.69
C SER A 255 -15.00 7.53 5.62
N ASN A 256 -14.28 7.94 6.66
CA ASN A 256 -13.58 7.03 7.55
C ASN A 256 -14.49 6.64 8.73
N HIS A 257 -14.31 5.41 9.21
CA HIS A 257 -14.90 4.96 10.47
C HIS A 257 -14.08 5.44 11.66
N VAL A 258 -14.73 5.52 12.82
CA VAL A 258 -14.09 5.86 14.09
C VAL A 258 -13.92 4.59 14.92
N PHE A 259 -12.82 4.54 15.65
CA PHE A 259 -12.50 3.47 16.59
C PHE A 259 -12.22 4.08 17.96
N PHE A 260 -12.57 3.34 19.00
CA PHE A 260 -12.35 3.71 20.39
C PHE A 260 -11.35 2.73 20.99
N ALA A 261 -10.26 3.24 21.59
CA ALA A 261 -9.22 2.42 22.20
C ALA A 261 -9.21 2.64 23.72
N PHE A 262 -9.26 1.55 24.47
CA PHE A 262 -9.37 1.53 25.92
C PHE A 262 -8.28 0.64 26.51
N SER A 263 -7.45 1.23 27.38
CA SER A 263 -6.51 0.46 28.20
C SER A 263 -7.22 -0.02 29.46
N ILE A 264 -7.27 -1.33 29.64
CA ILE A 264 -7.71 -2.01 30.84
C ILE A 264 -6.47 -2.25 31.69
N GLN A 265 -6.16 -1.28 32.56
CA GLN A 265 -5.13 -1.48 33.57
C GLN A 265 -5.73 -2.27 34.74
N TYR A 266 -5.15 -3.43 35.03
CA TYR A 266 -5.43 -4.11 36.29
C TYR A 266 -4.89 -3.24 37.43
N LEU A 267 -5.79 -2.67 38.23
CA LEU A 267 -5.41 -2.14 39.53
C LEU A 267 -4.96 -3.32 40.39
N THR A 268 -3.65 -3.58 40.45
CA THR A 268 -3.08 -4.41 41.50
C THR A 268 -3.39 -3.72 42.83
N LYS A 269 -4.32 -4.30 43.59
CA LYS A 269 -4.53 -3.97 44.99
C LYS A 269 -3.35 -4.42 45.83
#